data_AF-A0A962LYD0-F1
#
_entry.id   AF-A0A962LYD0-F1
#
_cell.length_a   1.000
_cell.length_b   1.000
_cell.length_c   1.000
_cell.angle_alpha   90.00
_cell.angle_beta   90.00
_cell.angle_gamma   90.00
#
_symmetry.space_group_name_H-M   'P 1'
#
loop_
_entity.id
_entity.type
_entity.pdbx_description
1 polymer ?
#
loop_
_entity_poly.entity_id
_entity_poly.type
_entity_poly.pdbx_seq_one_letter_code
_entity_poly.pdbx_strand_id
1 'polypeptide(L)'
;MNDPGINRATHFSIVWAVVLAVLTLVEWHSLDRDPLAEQIFLPFIERRIEMQIAEAGAGQGATTDTSPVSSVQPRLQTQVEISFDGPLFLVYCFGPILVMHGIVLLSQRLRRSN
;
A
#
# COMPACT_ATOMS: atom_id res chain seq x y z
N MET A 1 -26.37 7.43 -30.04
CA MET A 1 -27.23 6.94 -28.93
C MET A 1 -26.46 7.15 -27.64
N ASN A 2 -26.73 8.23 -26.90
CA ASN A 2 -26.08 8.52 -25.63
C ASN A 2 -26.97 7.96 -24.51
N ASP A 3 -26.73 6.72 -24.10
CA ASP A 3 -27.47 6.12 -23.00
C ASP A 3 -27.03 6.76 -21.68
N PRO A 4 -27.88 7.53 -20.98
CA PRO A 4 -27.47 8.28 -19.79
C PRO A 4 -26.99 7.38 -18.63
N GLY A 5 -27.38 6.10 -18.61
CA GLY A 5 -26.87 5.11 -17.66
C GLY A 5 -25.40 4.74 -17.89
N ILE A 6 -24.99 4.59 -19.15
CA ILE A 6 -23.60 4.25 -19.51
C ILE A 6 -22.68 5.42 -19.17
N ASN A 7 -23.11 6.66 -19.46
CA ASN A 7 -22.33 7.86 -19.12
C ASN A 7 -22.06 7.97 -17.60
N ARG A 8 -23.01 7.58 -16.75
CA ARG A 8 -22.84 7.61 -15.29
C ARG A 8 -21.87 6.55 -14.78
N ALA A 9 -21.94 5.33 -15.31
CA ALA A 9 -21.03 4.25 -14.92
C ALA A 9 -19.58 4.55 -15.35
N THR A 10 -19.40 5.07 -16.57
CA THR A 10 -18.08 5.52 -17.06
C THR A 10 -17.54 6.68 -16.23
N HIS A 11 -18.37 7.68 -15.92
CA HIS A 11 -17.96 8.79 -15.06
C HIS A 11 -17.54 8.31 -13.66
N PHE A 12 -18.30 7.38 -13.06
CA PHE A 12 -17.92 6.77 -11.78
C PHE A 12 -16.60 6.02 -11.88
N SER A 13 -16.40 5.22 -12.94
CA SER A 13 -15.16 4.48 -13.15
C SER A 13 -13.94 5.39 -13.25
N ILE A 14 -14.05 6.54 -13.94
CA ILE A 14 -12.96 7.51 -14.06
C ILE A 14 -12.68 8.15 -12.70
N VAL A 15 -13.72 8.60 -11.99
CA VAL A 15 -13.56 9.19 -10.65
C VAL A 15 -12.92 8.18 -9.70
N TRP A 16 -13.36 6.93 -9.71
CA TRP A 16 -12.82 5.87 -8.88
C TRP A 16 -11.34 5.59 -9.18
N ALA A 17 -10.97 5.52 -10.47
CA ALA A 17 -9.58 5.35 -10.87
C ALA A 17 -8.69 6.51 -10.40
N VAL A 18 -9.18 7.75 -10.51
CA VAL A 18 -8.45 8.93 -10.02
C VAL A 18 -8.30 8.89 -8.49
N VAL A 19 -9.37 8.56 -7.76
CA VAL A 19 -9.34 8.44 -6.29
C VAL A 19 -8.31 7.39 -5.87
N LEU A 20 -8.34 6.20 -6.47
CA LEU A 20 -7.37 5.16 -6.15
C LEU A 20 -5.94 5.60 -6.46
N ALA A 21 -5.68 6.20 -7.63
CA ALA A 21 -4.34 6.67 -7.99
C ALA A 21 -3.79 7.72 -7.02
N VAL A 22 -4.64 8.65 -6.57
CA VAL A 22 -4.26 9.66 -5.57
C VAL A 22 -3.93 8.99 -4.24
N LEU A 23 -4.76 8.04 -3.79
CA LEU A 23 -4.49 7.31 -2.55
C LEU A 23 -3.18 6.53 -2.63
N THR A 24 -2.90 5.82 -3.74
CA THR A 24 -1.63 5.09 -3.89
C THR A 24 -0.43 6.02 -3.89
N LEU A 25 -0.52 7.16 -4.57
CA LEU A 25 0.57 8.13 -4.59
C LEU A 25 0.84 8.76 -3.23
N VAL A 26 -0.23 9.13 -2.51
CA VAL A 26 -0.11 9.69 -1.14
C VAL A 26 0.51 8.67 -0.21
N GLU A 27 0.08 7.42 -0.31
CA GLU A 27 0.62 6.33 0.52
C GLU A 27 2.09 6.05 0.19
N TRP A 28 2.44 6.00 -1.09
CA TRP A 28 3.82 5.83 -1.51
C TRP A 28 4.72 6.97 -1.02
N HIS A 29 4.25 8.22 -1.13
CA HIS A 29 4.98 9.37 -0.62
C HIS A 29 5.09 9.36 0.91
N SER A 30 4.07 8.90 1.62
CA SER A 30 4.10 8.73 3.08
C SER A 30 5.14 7.69 3.49
N LEU A 31 5.19 6.56 2.79
CA LEU A 31 6.17 5.49 3.06
C LEU A 31 7.61 5.92 2.77
N ASP A 32 7.83 6.73 1.73
CA ASP A 32 9.14 7.30 1.41
C ASP A 32 9.63 8.26 2.50
N ARG A 33 8.72 9.05 3.09
CA ARG A 33 9.06 10.05 4.10
C ARG A 33 9.17 9.49 5.52
N ASP A 34 8.30 8.55 5.88
CA ASP A 34 8.31 7.90 7.19
C ASP A 34 8.05 6.40 7.04
N PRO A 35 9.12 5.60 6.83
CA PRO A 35 9.00 4.16 6.63
C PRO A 35 8.56 3.42 7.90
N LEU A 36 8.41 4.10 9.04
CA LEU A 36 7.94 3.57 10.32
C LEU A 36 6.52 4.01 10.69
N ALA A 37 5.88 4.88 9.91
CA ALA A 37 4.51 5.35 10.16
C ALA A 37 3.50 4.18 10.26
N GLU A 38 2.74 4.11 11.34
CA GLU A 38 1.87 2.95 11.66
C GLU A 38 0.61 2.85 10.77
N GLN A 39 0.29 3.90 10.01
CA GLN A 39 -0.95 3.99 9.23
C GLN A 39 -0.72 3.67 7.75
N ILE A 40 -1.26 2.51 7.34
CA ILE A 40 -1.44 2.11 5.94
C ILE A 40 -2.91 2.34 5.61
N PHE A 41 -3.20 3.12 4.58
CA PHE A 41 -4.57 3.46 4.19
C PHE A 41 -5.14 2.48 3.16
N LEU A 42 -4.27 1.85 2.36
CA LEU A 42 -4.64 0.92 1.32
C LEU A 42 -4.42 -0.54 1.75
N PRO A 43 -5.47 -1.38 1.70
CA PRO A 43 -5.41 -2.74 2.23
C PRO A 43 -4.51 -3.68 1.41
N PHE A 44 -4.08 -3.28 0.22
CA PHE A 44 -3.23 -4.06 -0.67
C PHE A 44 -1.73 -3.73 -0.56
N ILE A 45 -1.35 -2.85 0.37
CA ILE A 45 0.04 -2.57 0.72
C ILE A 45 0.26 -3.12 2.12
N GLU A 46 1.16 -4.08 2.29
CA GLU A 46 1.48 -4.68 3.58
C GLU A 46 2.94 -4.37 3.95
N ARG A 47 3.17 -3.89 5.18
CA ARG A 47 4.52 -3.61 5.70
C ARG A 47 4.91 -4.60 6.78
N ARG A 48 6.11 -5.17 6.67
CA ARG A 48 6.76 -5.94 7.74
C ARG A 48 7.97 -5.15 8.24
N ILE A 49 8.01 -4.91 9.55
CA ILE A 49 9.12 -4.25 10.22
C ILE A 49 9.85 -5.31 11.01
N GLU A 50 11.08 -5.61 10.62
CA GLU A 50 11.97 -6.45 11.40
C GLU A 50 13.01 -5.58 12.08
N MET A 51 12.96 -5.53 13.42
CA MET A 51 13.97 -4.87 14.24
C MET A 51 15.06 -5.89 14.57
N GLN A 52 16.18 -5.83 13.84
CA GLN A 52 17.34 -6.63 14.19
C GLN A 52 18.20 -5.83 15.18
N ILE A 53 18.20 -6.27 16.43
CA ILE A 53 19.20 -5.84 17.40
C ILE A 53 20.48 -6.59 17.05
N ALA A 54 21.45 -5.90 16.46
CA ALA A 54 22.79 -6.46 16.33
C ALA A 54 23.37 -6.62 17.74
N GLU A 55 23.28 -7.83 18.31
CA GLU A 55 24.09 -8.19 19.46
C GLU A 55 25.55 -8.02 19.06
N ALA A 56 26.25 -7.14 19.77
CA ALA A 56 27.69 -7.04 19.68
C ALA A 56 28.27 -8.40 20.06
N GLY A 57 28.67 -9.18 19.05
CA GLY A 57 29.30 -10.49 19.24
C GLY A 57 30.53 -10.34 20.12
N ALA A 58 30.43 -10.88 21.33
CA ALA A 58 31.54 -11.10 22.24
C ALA A 58 32.50 -12.13 21.61
N GLY A 59 33.52 -11.65 20.90
CA GLY A 59 34.68 -12.43 20.51
C GLY A 59 35.88 -12.02 21.36
N GLN A 60 36.23 -12.84 22.35
CA GLN A 60 37.45 -12.70 23.15
C GLN A 60 38.69 -12.79 22.25
N GLY A 61 39.55 -11.78 22.32
CA GLY A 61 40.91 -11.80 21.77
C GLY A 61 41.72 -10.69 22.44
N ALA A 62 42.50 -11.07 23.46
CA ALA A 62 43.37 -10.16 24.20
C ALA A 62 44.53 -9.66 23.33
N THR A 63 44.66 -8.34 23.15
CA THR A 63 45.96 -7.64 23.05
C THR A 63 45.79 -6.14 23.30
N THR A 64 46.62 -5.64 24.20
CA THR A 64 46.81 -4.25 24.66
C THR A 64 47.12 -3.27 23.52
N ASP A 65 46.39 -2.14 23.41
CA ASP A 65 46.93 -0.76 23.31
C ASP A 65 45.87 0.32 23.00
N THR A 66 45.86 1.36 23.85
CA THR A 66 45.70 2.81 23.59
C THR A 66 44.52 3.40 22.75
N SER A 67 43.57 4.05 23.47
CA SER A 67 42.73 5.24 23.12
C SER A 67 41.73 5.24 21.95
N PRO A 68 40.71 6.14 21.94
CA PRO A 68 39.75 6.53 22.99
C PRO A 68 38.37 5.88 22.74
N VAL A 69 37.48 6.00 23.72
CA VAL A 69 36.09 5.51 23.74
C VAL A 69 35.33 5.86 22.45
N SER A 70 35.27 4.93 21.50
CA SER A 70 34.15 4.86 20.56
C SER A 70 32.99 4.24 21.32
N SER A 71 32.02 5.05 21.71
CA SER A 71 30.71 4.56 22.11
C SER A 71 30.14 3.77 20.93
N VAL A 72 30.28 2.45 20.97
CA VAL A 72 29.60 1.53 20.05
C VAL A 72 28.13 1.62 20.41
N GLN A 73 27.44 2.60 19.82
CA GLN A 73 26.00 2.66 19.87
C GLN A 73 25.50 1.40 19.15
N PRO A 74 24.62 0.60 19.79
CA PRO A 74 23.96 -0.49 19.11
C PRO A 74 23.20 0.13 17.94
N ARG A 75 23.73 -0.06 16.72
CA ARG A 75 23.13 0.46 15.51
C ARG A 75 21.94 -0.45 15.22
N LEU A 76 20.79 -0.10 15.78
CA LEU A 76 19.51 -0.76 15.49
C LEU A 76 19.31 -0.68 13.98
N GLN A 77 19.50 -1.81 13.29
CA GLN A 77 19.24 -1.91 11.86
C GLN A 77 17.77 -2.26 11.71
N THR A 78 16.99 -1.28 11.26
CA THR A 78 15.56 -1.47 10.98
C THR A 78 15.42 -1.88 9.53
N GLN A 79 15.06 -3.14 9.29
CA GLN A 79 14.75 -3.64 7.96
C GLN A 79 13.25 -3.44 7.73
N VAL A 80 12.91 -2.67 6.69
CA VAL A 80 11.52 -2.40 6.30
C VAL A 80 11.26 -3.13 4.99
N GLU A 81 10.39 -4.13 5.04
CA GLU A 81 9.91 -4.84 3.85
C GLU A 81 8.51 -4.33 3.49
N ILE A 82 8.35 -3.89 2.24
CA ILE A 82 7.09 -3.43 1.68
C ILE A 82 6.66 -4.47 0.67
N SER A 83 5.48 -5.04 0.88
CA SER A 83 4.88 -6.05 0.01
C SER A 83 3.59 -5.52 -0.60
N PHE A 84 3.32 -5.91 -1.84
CA PHE A 84 2.16 -5.45 -2.60
C PHE A 84 1.29 -6.65 -2.98
N ASP A 85 0.04 -6.66 -2.53
CA ASP A 85 -0.95 -7.67 -2.86
C ASP A 85 -1.68 -7.29 -4.16
N GLY A 86 -1.16 -7.78 -5.28
CA GLY A 86 -1.75 -7.56 -6.61
C GLY A 86 -3.19 -8.07 -6.75
N PRO A 87 -3.52 -9.30 -6.33
CA PRO A 87 -4.90 -9.78 -6.31
C PRO A 87 -5.85 -8.87 -5.53
N LEU A 88 -5.47 -8.43 -4.34
CA LEU A 88 -6.30 -7.55 -3.52
C LEU A 88 -6.45 -6.15 -4.14
N PHE A 89 -5.39 -5.64 -4.78
CA PHE A 89 -5.46 -4.43 -5.59
C PHE A 89 -6.51 -4.54 -6.70
N LEU A 90 -6.56 -5.66 -7.42
CA LEU A 90 -7.55 -5.86 -8.48
C LEU A 90 -8.98 -5.88 -7.94
N VAL A 91 -9.21 -6.51 -6.79
CA VAL A 91 -10.53 -6.55 -6.14
C VAL A 91 -10.98 -5.14 -5.77
N TYR A 92 -10.12 -4.34 -5.16
CA TYR A 92 -10.44 -2.95 -4.79
C TYR A 92 -10.56 -2.02 -6.01
N CYS A 93 -9.76 -2.24 -7.04
CA CYS A 93 -9.80 -1.46 -8.27
C CYS A 93 -11.06 -1.74 -9.08
N PHE A 94 -11.31 -3.02 -9.40
CA PHE A 94 -12.38 -3.42 -10.32
C PHE A 94 -13.70 -3.75 -9.63
N GLY A 95 -13.71 -4.14 -8.36
CA GLY A 95 -14.92 -4.51 -7.64
C GLY A 95 -16.03 -3.45 -7.74
N PRO A 96 -15.78 -2.20 -7.30
CA PRO A 96 -16.77 -1.13 -7.40
C PRO A 96 -17.20 -0.81 -8.84
N ILE A 97 -16.26 -0.87 -9.79
CA ILE A 97 -16.52 -0.61 -11.22
C ILE A 97 -17.48 -1.66 -11.79
N LEU A 98 -17.21 -2.93 -11.53
CA LEU A 98 -18.00 -4.06 -11.99
C LEU A 98 -19.39 -4.08 -11.36
N VAL A 99 -19.49 -3.77 -10.06
CA VAL A 99 -20.78 -3.67 -9.35
C VAL A 99 -21.63 -2.56 -9.98
N MET A 100 -21.08 -1.37 -10.18
CA MET A 100 -21.82 -0.26 -10.78
C MET A 100 -22.26 -0.57 -12.22
N HIS A 101 -21.37 -1.13 -13.05
CA HIS A 101 -21.73 -1.52 -14.42
C HIS A 101 -22.79 -2.64 -14.42
N GLY A 102 -22.67 -3.63 -13.54
CA GLY A 102 -23.64 -4.70 -13.39
C GLY A 102 -25.03 -4.18 -13.02
N ILE A 103 -25.13 -3.24 -12.07
CA ILE A 103 -26.39 -2.61 -11.67
C ILE A 103 -27.03 -1.85 -12.84
N VAL A 104 -26.23 -1.09 -13.60
CA VAL A 104 -26.74 -0.33 -14.76
C VAL A 104 -27.28 -1.28 -15.83
N LEU A 105 -26.54 -2.35 -16.17
CA LEU A 105 -26.97 -3.35 -17.15
C LEU A 105 -28.24 -4.08 -16.70
N LEU A 106 -28.31 -4.45 -15.42
CA LEU A 106 -29.48 -5.11 -14.84
C LEU A 106 -30.72 -4.20 -14.89
N SER A 107 -30.57 -2.93 -14.52
CA SER A 107 -31.64 -1.92 -14.56
C SER A 107 -32.15 -1.69 -15.99
N GLN A 108 -31.25 -1.61 -16.97
CA GLN A 108 -31.63 -1.53 -18.38
C GLN A 108 -32.40 -2.76 -18.84
N ARG A 109 -31.97 -3.96 -18.44
CA ARG A 109 -32.66 -5.21 -18.79
C ARG A 109 -34.06 -5.27 -18.20
N LEU A 110 -34.22 -4.91 -16.93
CA LEU A 110 -35.54 -4.87 -16.26
C LEU A 110 -36.48 -3.86 -16.93
N ARG A 111 -35.97 -2.67 -17.29
CA ARG A 111 -36.76 -1.63 -17.97
C ARG A 111 -37.17 -1.99 -19.39
N ARG A 112 -36.44 -2.87 -20.08
CA ARG A 112 -36.82 -3.39 -21.41
C ARG A 112 -37.82 -4.54 -21.35
N SER A 113 -37.89 -5.23 -20.21
CA SER A 113 -38.79 -6.37 -20.02
C SER A 113 -40.20 -5.97 -19.55
N ASN A 114 -40.37 -4.71 -19.14
CA ASN A 114 -41.63 -4.10 -18.72
C ASN A 114 -42.13 -3.16 -19.83
#